data_AF-X0QVV9-F1
#
_entry.id   AF-X0QVV9-F1
#
_cell.length_a   1.000
_cell.length_b   1.000
_cell.length_c   1.000
_cell.angle_alpha   90.00
_cell.angle_beta   90.00
_cell.angle_gamma   90.00
#
_symmetry.space_group_name_H-M   'P 1'
#
loop_
_entity.id
_entity.type
_entity.pdbx_description
1 polymer ?
#
loop_
_entity_poly.entity_id
_entity_poly.type
_entity_poly.pdbx_seq_one_letter_code
_entity_poly.pdbx_strand_id
1 'polypeptide(L)' 'MSTTNDDNSDIKQAAEQVNGQEVEKNLAENKKVDAPESLSEEEQTPFIDDDLRTDK' A
#
# COMPACT_ATOMS: atom_id res chain seq x y z
N MET A 1 20.74 31.24 6.23
CA MET A 1 19.38 30.81 5.84
C MET A 1 19.54 29.47 5.15
N SER A 2 18.89 28.41 5.64
CA SER A 2 18.95 27.09 5.02
C SER A 2 17.98 27.10 3.84
N THR A 3 18.50 27.12 2.62
CA THR A 3 17.69 26.87 1.42
C THR A 3 17.53 25.37 1.29
N THR A 4 16.51 24.82 1.94
CA THR A 4 16.05 23.47 1.60
C THR A 4 15.45 23.58 0.20
N ASN A 5 16.27 23.30 -0.82
CA ASN A 5 15.79 23.19 -2.20
C ASN A 5 14.83 22.00 -2.27
N ASP A 6 13.53 22.28 -2.32
CA ASP A 6 12.42 21.37 -2.64
C ASP A 6 12.43 20.88 -4.11
N ASP A 7 13.61 20.85 -4.73
CA ASP A 7 13.78 20.37 -6.10
C ASP A 7 13.72 18.85 -6.17
N ASN A 8 13.96 18.16 -5.06
CA ASN A 8 13.97 16.70 -4.96
C ASN A 8 12.94 16.20 -3.93
N SER A 9 11.68 16.61 -4.09
CA SER A 9 10.57 16.08 -3.29
C SER A 9 10.38 14.59 -3.61
N ASP A 10 10.18 13.76 -2.59
CA ASP A 10 9.88 12.32 -2.72
C ASP A 10 8.74 12.06 -3.73
N ILE A 11 7.78 12.99 -3.82
CA ILE A 11 6.66 12.94 -4.77
C ILE A 11 7.15 13.08 -6.22
N LYS A 12 8.07 14.02 -6.49
CA LYS A 12 8.66 14.20 -7.82
C LYS A 12 9.51 12.99 -8.21
N GLN A 13 10.32 12.48 -7.27
CA GLN A 13 11.14 11.29 -7.52
C GLN A 13 10.27 10.05 -7.81
N ALA A 14 9.20 9.84 -7.06
CA ALA A 14 8.27 8.74 -7.30
C ALA A 14 7.58 8.83 -8.67
N ALA A 15 7.21 10.04 -9.10
CA ALA A 15 6.59 10.27 -10.41
C ALA A 15 7.57 10.05 -11.58
N GLU A 16 8.83 10.44 -11.43
CA GLU A 16 9.86 10.31 -12.48
C GLU A 16 10.47 8.90 -12.56
N GLN A 17 10.54 8.18 -11.44
CA GLN A 17 11.08 6.82 -11.37
C GLN A 17 10.00 5.75 -11.61
N VAL A 18 8.74 6.14 -11.75
CA VAL A 18 7.66 5.23 -12.11
C VAL A 18 7.84 4.78 -13.56
N ASN A 19 8.16 3.51 -13.74
CA ASN A 19 8.27 2.91 -15.06
C ASN A 19 6.87 2.60 -15.59
N GLY A 20 6.39 3.38 -16.57
CA GLY A 20 5.07 3.21 -17.17
C GLY A 20 4.80 1.79 -17.70
N GLN A 21 5.83 1.10 -18.20
CA GLN A 21 5.68 -0.29 -18.68
C GLN A 21 5.45 -1.29 -17.53
N GLU A 22 6.02 -1.03 -16.34
CA GLU A 22 5.77 -1.84 -15.15
C GLU A 22 4.37 -1.54 -14.58
N VAL A 23 3.95 -0.27 -14.63
CA VAL A 23 2.58 0.12 -14.25
C VAL A 23 1.54 -0.59 -15.13
N GLU A 24 1.70 -0.57 -16.45
CA GLU A 24 0.79 -1.26 -17.38
C GLU A 24 0.74 -2.79 -17.13
N LYS A 25 1.90 -3.42 -16.91
CA LYS A 25 1.96 -4.84 -16.53
C LYS A 25 1.31 -5.11 -15.17
N ASN A 26 1.40 -4.16 -14.25
CA ASN A 26 0.83 -4.23 -12.92
C ASN A 26 -0.70 -4.02 -12.92
N LEU A 27 -1.22 -3.24 -13.87
CA LEU A 27 -2.64 -2.95 -14.05
C LEU A 27 -3.36 -3.97 -14.95
N ALA A 28 -2.65 -4.90 -15.57
CA ALA A 28 -3.26 -5.93 -16.40
C ALA A 28 -4.28 -6.74 -15.58
N GLU A 29 -5.52 -6.85 -16.07
CA GLU A 29 -6.65 -7.49 -15.37
C GLU A 29 -6.36 -8.94 -14.94
N ASN A 30 -5.45 -9.61 -15.66
CA ASN A 30 -5.06 -11.00 -15.40
C ASN A 30 -3.73 -11.12 -14.66
N LYS A 31 -3.21 -10.03 -14.07
CA LYS A 31 -2.02 -10.12 -13.24
C LYS A 31 -2.36 -10.95 -12.00
N LYS A 32 -1.75 -12.12 -11.91
CA LYS A 32 -1.74 -12.92 -10.68
C LYS A 32 -0.92 -12.15 -9.65
N VAL A 33 -1.61 -11.40 -8.80
CA VAL A 33 -1.03 -10.83 -7.59
C VAL A 33 -1.01 -11.91 -6.52
N ASP A 34 0.08 -12.00 -5.77
CA ASP A 34 0.11 -12.87 -4.60
C ASP A 34 -0.92 -12.32 -3.60
N ALA A 35 -2.03 -13.03 -3.48
CA ALA A 35 -2.97 -12.78 -2.41
C ALA A 35 -2.32 -13.22 -1.09
N PRO A 36 -2.65 -12.55 0.03
CA PRO A 36 -2.28 -13.08 1.33
C PRO A 36 -2.84 -14.50 1.48
N GLU A 37 -2.10 -15.33 2.21
CA GLU A 37 -2.53 -16.69 2.52
C GLU A 37 -3.87 -16.64 3.26
N SER A 38 -4.79 -17.52 2.85
CA SER A 38 -6.08 -17.63 3.53
C SER A 38 -5.87 -18.40 4.83
N LEU A 39 -6.02 -17.71 5.95
CA LEU A 39 -5.92 -18.30 7.28
C LEU A 39 -7.12 -19.22 7.57
N SER A 40 -6.89 -20.33 8.28
CA SER A 40 -7.98 -21.17 8.81
C SER A 40 -8.80 -20.42 9.86
N GLU A 41 -9.99 -20.92 10.22
CA GLU A 41 -10.81 -20.30 11.27
C GLU A 41 -10.06 -20.23 12.63
N GLU A 42 -9.19 -21.20 12.92
CA GLU A 42 -8.42 -21.21 14.16
C GLU A 42 -7.25 -20.20 14.14
N GLU A 43 -6.78 -19.81 12.96
CA GLU A 43 -5.69 -18.85 12.77
C GLU A 43 -6.20 -17.41 12.64
N GLN A 44 -7.50 -17.23 12.37
CA GLN A 44 -8.12 -15.93 12.29
C GLN A 44 -8.35 -15.35 13.69
N THR A 45 -7.80 -14.17 13.95
CA THR A 45 -8.18 -13.39 15.12
C THR A 45 -9.48 -12.65 14.83
N PRO A 46 -10.56 -12.88 15.61
CA PRO A 46 -11.81 -12.14 15.41
C PRO A 46 -11.58 -10.66 15.71
N PHE A 47 -12.31 -9.80 15.00
CA PHE A 47 -12.36 -8.38 15.36
C PHE A 47 -12.90 -8.23 16.79
N ILE A 48 -12.38 -7.24 17.51
CA ILE A 48 -12.92 -6.87 18.82
C ILE A 48 -14.35 -6.36 18.65
N ASP A 49 -15.23 -6.73 19.57
CA ASP A 49 -16.60 -6.20 19.59
C ASP A 49 -16.57 -4.66 19.62
N ASP A 50 -17.40 -4.03 18.79
CA ASP A 50 -17.47 -2.57 18.72
C ASP A 50 -17.85 -1.92 20.06
N ASP A 51 -18.55 -2.64 20.95
CA ASP A 51 -18.89 -2.17 22.29
C ASP A 51 -17.69 -2.20 23.26
N LEU A 52 -16.67 -2.99 22.96
CA LEU A 52 -15.40 -3.04 23.73
C LEU A 52 -14.38 -2.03 23.22
N ARG A 53 -14.64 -1.37 22.09
CA ARG A 53 -13.78 -0.34 21.53
C ARG A 53 -13.87 0.94 22.34
N THR A 54 -12.71 1.40 22.85
CA THR A 54 -12.59 2.63 23.64
C THR A 54 -12.11 3.83 22.82
N ASP A 55 -11.80 3.63 21.54
CA ASP A 55 -11.33 4.65 20.59
C ASP A 55 -12.47 5.43 19.90
N LYS A 56 -13.72 5.29 20.39
CA LYS A 56 -14.91 6.02 19.92
C LYS A 56 -14.91 7.49 20.35
#